data_AF-A0A2T1CER1-F1
#
_entry.id   AF-A0A2T1CER1-F1
#
_cell.length_a   1.000
_cell.length_b   1.000
_cell.length_c   1.000
_cell.angle_alpha   90.00
_cell.angle_beta   90.00
_cell.angle_gamma   90.00
#
_symmetry.space_group_name_H-M   'P 1'
#
loop_
_entity.id
_entity.type
_entity.pdbx_description
1 polymer ?
#
loop_
_entity_poly.entity_id
_entity_poly.type
_entity_poly.pdbx_seq_one_letter_code
_entity_poly.pdbx_strand_id
1 'polypeptide(L)'
;RSLRELMGEGRRFSEDEVKSIAVKVLQILIYLHGLNPVVLHRDIKPSNLILGDDNQIYLIDFGAVQDRAIKEGATFTVVGTYGYTPIEQFGGRAVESSDLYALGASLAHLLTGIAPADLPQRNLKLQFRDYVNISPAFLRWIERLVEPDLEQRFSTVRSALEALMNPQTKGALATQKPYGSQVELRRSRSELDIRIPGRGVRGGDAFLIMWLTIWYGITIPFGIFAFPFILIFWIAGLFPLVILVMPAFGETRLRFDRDLFLMEWRLFGIRYRQQQGQTAAIQSVFLSQENMKVNEQPVTTVAIQAGAQEYKFGGFAPTLAVSERQWLVHEMNDWLGLSS
;
A
#
# COMPACT_ATOMS: atom_id res chain seq x y z
N ARG A 1 -8.09 -17.47 -33.07
CA ARG A 1 -9.13 -16.40 -33.07
C ARG A 1 -8.93 -15.50 -31.86
N SER A 2 -9.26 -14.22 -31.97
CA SER A 2 -9.15 -13.32 -30.79
C SER A 2 -10.22 -13.66 -29.75
N LEU A 3 -9.94 -13.40 -28.46
CA LEU A 3 -10.94 -13.59 -27.41
C LEU A 3 -12.16 -12.69 -27.64
N ARG A 4 -11.97 -11.49 -28.21
CA ARG A 4 -13.06 -10.58 -28.60
C ARG A 4 -13.96 -11.18 -29.68
N GLU A 5 -13.40 -11.79 -30.72
CA GLU A 5 -14.19 -12.49 -31.75
C GLU A 5 -15.04 -13.60 -31.13
N LEU A 6 -14.43 -14.41 -30.26
CA LEU A 6 -15.13 -15.51 -29.59
C LEU A 6 -16.31 -15.00 -28.75
N MET A 7 -16.16 -13.87 -28.04
CA MET A 7 -17.27 -13.24 -27.33
C MET A 7 -18.38 -12.76 -28.27
N GLY A 8 -18.00 -12.18 -29.42
CA GLY A 8 -18.93 -11.73 -30.46
C GLY A 8 -19.73 -12.88 -31.09
N GLU A 9 -19.14 -14.07 -31.17
CA GLU A 9 -19.82 -15.32 -31.55
C GLU A 9 -20.74 -15.87 -30.45
N GLY A 10 -20.85 -15.20 -29.30
CA GLY A 10 -21.70 -15.61 -28.18
C GLY A 10 -21.02 -16.54 -27.19
N ARG A 11 -19.72 -16.84 -27.32
CA ARG A 11 -18.99 -17.64 -26.33
C ARG A 11 -19.05 -16.95 -24.97
N ARG A 12 -19.22 -17.76 -23.92
CA ARG A 12 -19.05 -17.35 -22.53
C ARG A 12 -17.88 -18.12 -21.96
N PHE A 13 -17.09 -17.45 -21.13
CA PHE A 13 -15.91 -18.06 -20.49
C PHE A 13 -16.24 -18.41 -19.05
N SER A 14 -15.96 -19.65 -18.67
CA SER A 14 -16.05 -20.11 -17.29
C SER A 14 -14.91 -19.54 -16.43
N GLU A 15 -15.07 -19.58 -15.10
CA GLU A 15 -14.03 -19.16 -14.16
C GLU A 15 -12.69 -19.85 -14.44
N ASP A 16 -12.71 -21.17 -14.68
CA ASP A 16 -11.50 -21.96 -14.91
C ASP A 16 -10.82 -21.62 -16.24
N GLU A 17 -11.59 -21.33 -17.29
CA GLU A 17 -11.04 -20.83 -18.55
C GLU A 17 -10.39 -19.46 -18.36
N VAL A 18 -11.05 -18.53 -17.67
CA VAL A 18 -10.50 -17.19 -17.42
C VAL A 18 -9.25 -17.27 -16.53
N LYS A 19 -9.20 -18.17 -15.54
CA LYS A 19 -7.99 -18.45 -14.75
C LYS A 19 -6.86 -19.00 -15.63
N SER A 20 -7.14 -19.95 -16.52
CA SER A 20 -6.15 -20.51 -17.45
C SER A 20 -5.59 -19.44 -18.38
N ILE A 21 -6.46 -18.57 -18.90
CA ILE A 21 -6.08 -17.40 -19.70
C ILE A 21 -5.19 -16.46 -18.89
N ALA A 22 -5.59 -16.14 -17.66
CA ALA A 22 -4.82 -15.27 -16.77
C ALA A 22 -3.40 -15.81 -16.54
N VAL A 23 -3.25 -17.10 -16.21
CA VAL A 23 -1.93 -17.74 -16.01
C VAL A 23 -1.06 -17.61 -17.26
N LYS A 24 -1.60 -17.93 -18.44
CA LYS A 24 -0.84 -17.86 -19.71
C LYS A 24 -0.41 -16.44 -20.04
N VAL A 25 -1.28 -15.45 -19.86
CA VAL A 25 -0.93 -14.04 -20.09
C VAL A 25 0.10 -13.56 -19.08
N LEU A 26 -0.02 -13.91 -17.80
CA LEU A 26 0.98 -13.57 -16.78
C LEU A 26 2.35 -14.18 -17.11
N GLN A 27 2.41 -15.41 -17.65
CA GLN A 27 3.67 -16.01 -18.09
C GLN A 27 4.31 -15.24 -19.25
N ILE A 28 3.51 -14.77 -20.22
CA ILE A 28 3.99 -13.90 -21.31
C ILE A 28 4.53 -12.59 -20.74
N LEU A 29 3.81 -11.97 -19.80
CA LEU A 29 4.24 -10.71 -19.18
C LEU A 29 5.51 -10.87 -18.32
N ILE A 30 5.66 -11.99 -17.60
CA ILE A 30 6.92 -12.31 -16.89
C ILE A 30 8.10 -12.33 -17.86
N TYR A 31 7.91 -12.95 -19.03
CA TYR A 31 8.95 -12.98 -20.06
C TYR A 31 9.27 -11.56 -20.56
N LEU A 32 8.26 -10.78 -20.95
CA LEU A 32 8.44 -9.42 -21.50
C LEU A 32 9.07 -8.45 -20.49
N HIS A 33 8.60 -8.47 -19.24
CA HIS A 33 9.12 -7.60 -18.17
C HIS A 33 10.51 -8.02 -17.71
N GLY A 34 10.90 -9.28 -17.93
CA GLY A 34 12.24 -9.80 -17.66
C GLY A 34 13.30 -9.47 -18.74
N LEU A 35 12.90 -8.88 -19.88
CA LEU A 35 13.84 -8.46 -20.92
C LEU A 35 14.65 -7.23 -20.47
N ASN A 36 15.82 -7.05 -21.08
CA ASN A 36 16.65 -5.86 -20.86
C ASN A 36 16.93 -5.15 -22.21
N PRO A 37 16.35 -3.96 -22.46
CA PRO A 37 15.47 -3.19 -21.56
C PRO A 37 14.09 -3.83 -21.37
N VAL A 38 13.43 -3.50 -20.26
CA VAL A 38 12.07 -3.96 -19.92
C VAL A 38 11.11 -3.59 -21.05
N VAL A 39 10.31 -4.56 -21.50
CA VAL A 39 9.30 -4.36 -22.54
C VAL A 39 7.91 -4.39 -21.91
N LEU A 40 7.17 -3.29 -21.99
CA LEU A 40 5.76 -3.22 -21.59
C LEU A 40 4.85 -3.42 -22.80
N HIS A 41 3.74 -4.14 -22.65
CA HIS A 41 2.81 -4.38 -23.75
C HIS A 41 1.90 -3.18 -24.03
N ARG A 42 1.40 -2.51 -22.98
CA ARG A 42 0.58 -1.28 -22.99
C ARG A 42 -0.81 -1.36 -23.63
N ASP A 43 -1.11 -2.40 -24.41
CA ASP A 43 -2.43 -2.56 -25.05
C ASP A 43 -3.03 -3.96 -24.85
N ILE A 44 -3.02 -4.47 -23.61
CA ILE A 44 -3.63 -5.77 -23.31
C ILE A 44 -5.15 -5.62 -23.29
N LYS A 45 -5.82 -6.34 -24.20
CA LYS A 45 -7.27 -6.36 -24.35
C LYS A 45 -7.72 -7.64 -25.06
N PRO A 46 -9.01 -8.05 -24.98
CA PRO A 46 -9.48 -9.28 -25.61
C PRO A 46 -9.26 -9.38 -27.12
N SER A 47 -9.14 -8.26 -27.86
CA SER A 47 -8.81 -8.30 -29.30
C SER A 47 -7.34 -8.65 -29.57
N ASN A 48 -6.46 -8.42 -28.59
CA ASN A 48 -5.01 -8.64 -28.71
C ASN A 48 -4.58 -9.97 -28.08
N LEU A 49 -5.54 -10.75 -27.57
CA LEU A 49 -5.34 -12.08 -27.02
C LEU A 49 -5.94 -13.11 -27.98
N ILE A 50 -5.10 -13.92 -28.61
CA ILE A 50 -5.52 -14.97 -29.53
C ILE A 50 -5.52 -16.30 -28.80
N LEU A 51 -6.66 -17.01 -28.84
CA LEU A 51 -6.73 -18.42 -28.47
C LEU A 51 -6.36 -19.26 -29.70
N GLY A 52 -5.26 -20.00 -29.59
CA GLY A 52 -4.79 -20.96 -30.59
C GLY A 52 -5.51 -22.31 -30.48
N ASP A 53 -5.42 -23.12 -31.53
CA ASP A 53 -6.03 -24.46 -31.58
C ASP A 53 -5.35 -25.45 -30.63
N ASP A 54 -4.10 -25.15 -30.23
CA ASP A 54 -3.34 -25.82 -29.17
C ASP A 54 -3.78 -25.43 -27.74
N ASN A 55 -4.89 -24.68 -27.64
CA ASN A 55 -5.40 -24.11 -26.40
C ASN A 55 -4.40 -23.16 -25.72
N GLN A 56 -3.42 -22.60 -26.44
CA GLN A 56 -2.51 -21.57 -25.91
C GLN A 56 -3.04 -20.16 -26.16
N ILE A 57 -2.55 -19.22 -25.34
CA ILE A 57 -2.83 -17.80 -25.53
C ILE A 57 -1.61 -17.14 -26.16
N TYR A 58 -1.84 -16.43 -27.24
CA TYR A 58 -0.86 -15.64 -27.94
C TYR A 58 -1.22 -14.17 -27.78
N LEU A 59 -0.27 -13.38 -27.28
CA LEU A 59 -0.40 -11.93 -27.17
C LEU A 59 0.13 -11.30 -28.47
N ILE A 60 -0.70 -10.50 -29.13
CA ILE A 60 -0.39 -9.82 -30.39
C ILE A 60 -0.48 -8.31 -30.23
N ASP A 61 0.02 -7.58 -31.24
CA ASP A 61 -0.12 -6.13 -31.35
C ASP A 61 0.42 -5.39 -30.12
N PHE A 62 1.76 -5.35 -30.04
CA PHE A 62 2.52 -4.58 -29.06
C PHE A 62 2.27 -3.10 -29.30
N GLY A 63 1.21 -2.58 -28.68
CA GLY A 63 0.74 -1.21 -28.81
C GLY A 63 1.90 -0.22 -28.67
N ALA A 64 2.26 0.37 -29.81
CA ALA A 64 3.26 1.41 -29.97
C ALA A 64 4.44 1.34 -28.98
N VAL A 65 5.42 0.48 -29.31
CA VAL A 65 6.78 0.52 -28.73
C VAL A 65 7.44 1.91 -28.93
N GLN A 66 6.87 2.77 -29.78
CA GLN A 66 7.14 4.20 -29.95
C GLN A 66 6.12 5.02 -29.14
N ASP A 67 6.46 5.98 -28.27
CA ASP A 67 7.43 7.02 -28.49
C ASP A 67 7.92 7.57 -27.15
N ARG A 68 9.25 7.60 -26.97
CA ARG A 68 9.90 8.50 -26.01
C ARG A 68 9.87 9.91 -26.61
N ALA A 69 8.74 10.60 -26.53
CA ALA A 69 8.70 12.02 -26.84
C ALA A 69 7.56 12.71 -26.10
N ILE A 70 7.86 13.12 -24.86
CA ILE A 70 7.14 14.21 -24.22
C ILE A 70 7.38 15.44 -25.10
N LYS A 71 6.39 15.80 -25.92
CA LYS A 71 6.26 17.18 -26.42
C LYS A 71 5.17 17.84 -25.60
N GLU A 72 5.60 18.80 -24.79
CA GLU A 72 4.74 19.76 -24.11
C GLU A 72 3.78 20.40 -25.13
N GLY A 73 2.48 20.32 -24.87
CA GLY A 73 1.48 21.16 -25.55
C GLY A 73 0.65 20.53 -26.67
N ALA A 74 0.69 19.21 -26.92
CA ALA A 74 -0.23 18.57 -27.87
C ALA A 74 -1.50 18.06 -27.18
N THR A 75 -2.65 18.49 -27.69
CA THR A 75 -4.00 18.04 -27.34
C THR A 75 -4.05 16.52 -27.19
N PHE A 76 -4.63 16.02 -26.10
CA PHE A 76 -4.80 14.59 -25.80
C PHE A 76 -5.52 13.85 -26.95
N THR A 77 -4.80 13.42 -27.97
CA THR A 77 -5.25 12.36 -28.85
C THR A 77 -5.09 11.07 -28.07
N VAL A 78 -6.21 10.63 -27.50
CA VAL A 78 -6.36 9.44 -26.67
C VAL A 78 -5.99 8.20 -27.49
N VAL A 79 -4.69 7.87 -27.56
CA VAL A 79 -4.20 6.58 -28.05
C VAL A 79 -4.29 5.59 -26.89
N GLY A 80 -5.51 5.18 -26.59
CA GLY A 80 -5.82 4.17 -25.58
C GLY A 80 -7.23 3.65 -25.81
N THR A 81 -7.41 2.33 -25.73
CA THR A 81 -8.76 1.74 -25.84
C THR A 81 -9.48 2.01 -24.53
N TYR A 82 -10.51 2.86 -24.58
CA TYR A 82 -11.25 3.35 -23.40
C TYR A 82 -11.67 2.16 -22.50
N GLY A 83 -11.35 2.25 -21.20
CA GLY A 83 -11.69 1.23 -20.19
C GLY A 83 -10.61 0.18 -19.88
N TYR A 84 -9.68 -0.15 -20.80
CA TYR A 84 -8.57 -1.09 -20.54
C TYR A 84 -7.28 -0.38 -20.14
N THR A 85 -7.11 0.87 -20.57
CA THR A 85 -5.91 1.66 -20.33
C THR A 85 -5.97 2.31 -18.94
N PRO A 86 -4.98 2.06 -18.06
CA PRO A 86 -4.95 2.69 -16.75
C PRO A 86 -4.51 4.16 -16.82
N ILE A 87 -4.86 4.96 -15.80
CA ILE A 87 -4.73 6.41 -15.84
C ILE A 87 -3.28 6.89 -16.00
N GLU A 88 -2.33 6.20 -15.39
CA GLU A 88 -0.90 6.53 -15.43
C GLU A 88 -0.31 6.42 -16.85
N GLN A 89 -0.92 5.59 -17.71
CA GLN A 89 -0.48 5.43 -19.08
C GLN A 89 -0.82 6.64 -19.95
N PHE A 90 -1.94 7.34 -19.68
CA PHE A 90 -2.24 8.61 -20.38
C PHE A 90 -1.23 9.72 -20.05
N GLY A 91 -0.54 9.62 -18.91
CA GLY A 91 0.56 10.51 -18.53
C GLY A 91 1.94 10.07 -19.01
N GLY A 92 2.04 9.01 -19.82
CA GLY A 92 3.32 8.45 -20.28
C GLY A 92 4.13 7.75 -19.18
N ARG A 93 3.51 7.42 -18.04
CA ARG A 93 4.16 6.80 -16.87
C ARG A 93 3.83 5.32 -16.72
N ALA A 94 3.66 4.62 -17.85
CA ALA A 94 3.38 3.19 -17.85
C ALA A 94 4.49 2.42 -17.12
N VAL A 95 4.08 1.51 -16.24
CA VAL A 95 4.93 0.61 -15.46
C VAL A 95 4.47 -0.83 -15.66
N GLU A 96 5.19 -1.82 -15.12
CA GLU A 96 4.79 -3.24 -15.20
C GLU A 96 3.35 -3.46 -14.70
N SER A 97 2.96 -2.77 -13.63
CA SER A 97 1.62 -2.86 -13.07
C SER A 97 0.53 -2.21 -13.94
N SER A 98 0.89 -1.43 -14.98
CA SER A 98 -0.06 -0.93 -15.97
C SER A 98 -0.57 -2.05 -16.88
N ASP A 99 0.31 -2.99 -17.29
CA ASP A 99 -0.09 -4.20 -18.02
C ASP A 99 -1.01 -5.09 -17.16
N LEU A 100 -0.77 -5.15 -15.85
CA LEU A 100 -1.63 -5.90 -14.92
C LEU A 100 -3.04 -5.34 -14.83
N TYR A 101 -3.21 -4.01 -14.86
CA TYR A 101 -4.55 -3.41 -14.93
C TYR A 101 -5.26 -3.77 -16.23
N ALA A 102 -4.57 -3.66 -17.35
CA ALA A 102 -5.12 -3.97 -18.66
C ALA A 102 -5.53 -5.46 -18.75
N LEU A 103 -4.74 -6.36 -18.16
CA LEU A 103 -5.13 -7.76 -17.96
C LEU A 103 -6.39 -7.87 -17.07
N GLY A 104 -6.42 -7.23 -15.90
CA GLY A 104 -7.58 -7.27 -15.00
C GLY A 104 -8.88 -6.81 -15.67
N ALA A 105 -8.83 -5.70 -16.41
CA ALA A 105 -9.96 -5.18 -17.18
C ALA A 105 -10.38 -6.15 -18.30
N SER A 106 -9.42 -6.81 -18.95
CA SER A 106 -9.69 -7.86 -19.93
C SER A 106 -10.40 -9.06 -19.31
N LEU A 107 -9.93 -9.55 -18.17
CA LEU A 107 -10.54 -10.69 -17.47
C LEU A 107 -11.95 -10.36 -16.97
N ALA A 108 -12.16 -9.15 -16.44
CA ALA A 108 -13.48 -8.66 -16.08
C ALA A 108 -14.43 -8.68 -17.29
N HIS A 109 -13.99 -8.20 -18.45
CA HIS A 109 -14.78 -8.25 -19.69
C HIS A 109 -15.12 -9.68 -20.12
N LEU A 110 -14.17 -10.62 -20.06
CA LEU A 110 -14.43 -12.03 -20.41
C LEU A 110 -15.50 -12.66 -19.51
N LEU A 111 -15.52 -12.28 -18.22
CA LEU A 111 -16.46 -12.82 -17.24
C LEU A 111 -17.85 -12.18 -17.32
N THR A 112 -17.92 -10.86 -17.51
CA THR A 112 -19.20 -10.12 -17.55
C THR A 112 -19.84 -10.14 -18.92
N GLY A 113 -19.05 -10.26 -19.99
CA GLY A 113 -19.48 -9.97 -21.36
C GLY A 113 -19.72 -8.47 -21.63
N ILE A 114 -19.41 -7.59 -20.69
CA ILE A 114 -19.61 -6.14 -20.76
C ILE A 114 -18.24 -5.46 -20.85
N ALA A 115 -18.06 -4.56 -21.82
CA ALA A 115 -16.79 -3.87 -21.98
C ALA A 115 -16.49 -3.01 -20.73
N PRO A 116 -15.22 -2.86 -20.31
CA PRO A 116 -14.88 -2.10 -19.10
C PRO A 116 -15.30 -0.62 -19.14
N ALA A 117 -15.42 -0.04 -20.33
CA ALA A 117 -15.94 1.31 -20.51
C ALA A 117 -17.45 1.43 -20.20
N ASP A 118 -18.20 0.34 -20.33
CA ASP A 118 -19.65 0.29 -20.13
C ASP A 118 -20.02 -0.20 -18.72
N LEU A 119 -19.04 -0.67 -17.95
CA LEU A 119 -19.23 -1.06 -16.55
C LEU A 119 -19.29 0.18 -15.65
N PRO A 120 -20.12 0.18 -14.59
CA PRO A 120 -20.16 1.28 -13.63
C PRO A 120 -18.80 1.50 -12.98
N GLN A 121 -18.47 2.75 -12.68
CA GLN A 121 -17.23 3.12 -12.00
C GLN A 121 -17.51 3.95 -10.75
N ARG A 122 -16.78 3.68 -9.66
CA ARG A 122 -16.83 4.46 -8.43
C ARG A 122 -15.41 4.73 -7.95
N ASN A 123 -15.05 5.99 -7.74
CA ASN A 123 -13.69 6.41 -7.41
C ASN A 123 -12.64 5.83 -8.38
N LEU A 124 -12.94 5.87 -9.69
CA LEU A 124 -12.13 5.27 -10.77
C LEU A 124 -12.01 3.74 -10.73
N LYS A 125 -12.66 3.05 -9.78
CA LYS A 125 -12.65 1.58 -9.69
C LYS A 125 -13.77 0.97 -10.53
N LEU A 126 -13.44 -0.03 -11.32
CA LEU A 126 -14.38 -0.84 -12.09
C LEU A 126 -15.32 -1.62 -11.16
N GLN A 127 -16.64 -1.47 -11.31
CA GLN A 127 -17.64 -2.19 -10.53
C GLN A 127 -18.21 -3.34 -11.37
N PHE A 128 -17.62 -4.53 -11.24
CA PHE A 128 -18.05 -5.72 -11.99
C PHE A 128 -18.53 -6.88 -11.11
N ARG A 129 -18.44 -6.74 -9.78
CA ARG A 129 -18.79 -7.76 -8.78
C ARG A 129 -20.22 -8.29 -8.96
N ASP A 130 -21.18 -7.41 -9.21
CA ASP A 130 -22.59 -7.78 -9.34
C ASP A 130 -22.94 -8.44 -10.68
N TYR A 131 -21.97 -8.49 -11.61
CA TYR A 131 -22.13 -9.02 -12.96
C TYR A 131 -21.46 -10.40 -13.14
N VAL A 132 -20.83 -10.94 -12.09
CA VAL A 132 -20.08 -12.21 -12.16
C VAL A 132 -20.51 -13.17 -11.04
N ASN A 133 -20.44 -14.46 -11.33
CA ASN A 133 -20.62 -15.52 -10.34
C ASN A 133 -19.38 -16.41 -10.33
N ILE A 134 -18.37 -15.99 -9.56
CA ILE A 134 -17.07 -16.65 -9.45
C ILE A 134 -16.64 -16.76 -7.98
N SER A 135 -15.61 -17.56 -7.70
CA SER A 135 -15.09 -17.70 -6.35
C SER A 135 -14.66 -16.34 -5.74
N PRO A 136 -14.95 -16.09 -4.46
CA PRO A 136 -14.60 -14.82 -3.81
C PRO A 136 -13.08 -14.51 -3.84
N ALA A 137 -12.24 -15.54 -3.84
CA ALA A 137 -10.79 -15.38 -3.92
C ALA A 137 -10.37 -14.86 -5.30
N PHE A 138 -10.93 -15.43 -6.38
CA PHE A 138 -10.61 -14.99 -7.72
C PHE A 138 -11.17 -13.60 -8.02
N LEU A 139 -12.38 -13.30 -7.53
CA LEU A 139 -12.96 -11.96 -7.62
C LEU A 139 -12.04 -10.90 -6.99
N ARG A 140 -11.60 -11.11 -5.74
CA ARG A 140 -10.69 -10.18 -5.05
C ARG A 140 -9.35 -10.04 -5.78
N TRP A 141 -8.87 -11.12 -6.39
CA TRP A 141 -7.64 -11.10 -7.17
C TRP A 141 -7.78 -10.20 -8.42
N ILE A 142 -8.89 -10.30 -9.16
CA ILE A 142 -9.18 -9.42 -10.31
C ILE A 142 -9.40 -7.98 -9.83
N GLU A 143 -10.16 -7.76 -8.76
CA GLU A 143 -10.37 -6.44 -8.15
C GLU A 143 -9.03 -5.75 -7.82
N ARG A 144 -8.05 -6.51 -7.32
CA ARG A 144 -6.70 -6.00 -7.04
C ARG A 144 -5.89 -5.69 -8.30
N LEU A 145 -6.10 -6.39 -9.42
CA LEU A 145 -5.47 -6.04 -10.69
C LEU A 145 -5.98 -4.70 -11.23
N VAL A 146 -7.28 -4.43 -11.11
CA VAL A 146 -7.93 -3.21 -11.62
C VAL A 146 -7.96 -2.06 -10.62
N GLU A 147 -7.13 -2.12 -9.59
CA GLU A 147 -7.04 -1.08 -8.58
C GLU A 147 -6.39 0.19 -9.18
N PRO A 148 -7.03 1.37 -9.11
CA PRO A 148 -6.49 2.62 -9.68
C PRO A 148 -5.19 3.06 -9.01
N ASP A 149 -5.08 2.84 -7.70
CA ASP A 149 -3.88 3.15 -6.93
C ASP A 149 -2.81 2.07 -7.15
N LEU A 150 -1.64 2.49 -7.64
CA LEU A 150 -0.50 1.61 -7.91
C LEU A 150 0.02 0.93 -6.63
N GLU A 151 -0.10 1.56 -5.47
CA GLU A 151 0.35 0.98 -4.19
C GLU A 151 -0.55 -0.19 -3.74
N GLN A 152 -1.80 -0.16 -4.15
CA GLN A 152 -2.80 -1.17 -3.80
C GLN A 152 -2.89 -2.28 -4.86
N ARG A 153 -2.47 -1.98 -6.10
CA ARG A 153 -2.33 -2.95 -7.20
C ARG A 153 -1.15 -3.90 -6.95
N PHE A 154 -1.14 -5.04 -7.64
CA PHE A 154 0.07 -5.89 -7.68
C PHE A 154 1.22 -5.10 -8.31
N SER A 155 2.36 -5.06 -7.61
CA SER A 155 3.56 -4.34 -8.05
C SER A 155 4.33 -5.04 -9.16
N THR A 156 4.26 -6.38 -9.23
CA THR A 156 4.97 -7.20 -10.24
C THR A 156 4.05 -8.31 -10.76
N VAL A 157 4.33 -8.79 -11.96
CA VAL A 157 3.57 -9.89 -12.57
C VAL A 157 3.73 -11.20 -11.79
N ARG A 158 4.93 -11.42 -11.22
CA ARG A 158 5.21 -12.62 -10.41
C ARG A 158 4.35 -12.66 -9.15
N SER A 159 4.18 -11.53 -8.45
CA SER A 159 3.33 -11.48 -7.26
C SER A 159 1.84 -11.69 -7.59
N ALA A 160 1.39 -11.22 -8.75
CA ALA A 160 0.04 -11.52 -9.25
C ALA A 160 -0.14 -13.01 -9.55
N LEU A 161 0.83 -13.66 -10.21
CA LEU A 161 0.78 -15.09 -10.52
C LEU A 161 0.81 -15.96 -9.26
N GLU A 162 1.69 -15.66 -8.31
CA GLU A 162 1.78 -16.37 -7.03
C GLU A 162 0.45 -16.27 -6.25
N ALA A 163 -0.15 -15.09 -6.18
CA ALA A 163 -1.44 -14.88 -5.53
C ALA A 163 -2.60 -15.62 -6.22
N LEU A 164 -2.52 -15.81 -7.54
CA LEU A 164 -3.50 -16.57 -8.30
C LEU A 164 -3.36 -18.09 -8.04
N MET A 165 -2.12 -18.58 -8.02
CA MET A 165 -1.83 -20.01 -7.82
C MET A 165 -2.04 -20.47 -6.38
N ASN A 166 -1.84 -19.56 -5.42
CA ASN A 166 -2.01 -19.83 -3.99
C ASN A 166 -3.07 -18.88 -3.36
N PRO A 167 -4.38 -19.10 -3.62
CA PRO A 167 -5.44 -18.22 -3.12
C PRO A 167 -5.60 -18.26 -1.60
N GLN A 168 -5.06 -19.31 -0.95
CA GLN A 168 -5.06 -19.49 0.50
C GLN A 168 -3.95 -18.68 1.20
N THR A 169 -3.15 -17.92 0.45
CA THR A 169 -2.21 -16.94 1.02
C THR A 169 -2.98 -15.71 1.50
N LYS A 170 -3.91 -15.91 2.45
CA LYS A 170 -4.36 -14.89 3.40
C LYS A 170 -3.14 -14.48 4.21
N GLY A 171 -2.35 -13.54 3.68
CA GLY A 171 -1.11 -13.07 4.31
C GLY A 171 -0.21 -12.23 3.41
N ALA A 172 -0.24 -12.42 2.08
CA ALA A 172 0.71 -11.76 1.18
C ALA A 172 0.41 -10.29 0.80
N LEU A 173 -0.55 -9.63 1.48
CA LEU A 173 -0.75 -8.18 1.38
C LEU A 173 0.08 -7.40 2.40
N ALA A 174 0.73 -8.10 3.35
CA ALA A 174 1.49 -7.48 4.44
C ALA A 174 2.92 -8.03 4.58
N THR A 175 3.49 -8.62 3.53
CA THR A 175 4.83 -9.27 3.59
C THR A 175 5.96 -8.48 2.93
N GLN A 176 5.69 -7.30 2.36
CA GLN A 176 6.74 -6.41 1.89
C GLN A 176 6.73 -5.12 2.68
N LYS A 177 7.89 -4.81 3.29
CA LYS A 177 8.13 -3.54 3.97
C LYS A 177 7.72 -2.40 3.03
N PRO A 178 6.84 -1.47 3.45
CA PRO A 178 6.38 -0.39 2.59
C PRO A 178 7.55 0.41 1.99
N TYR A 179 7.45 0.77 0.70
CA TYR A 179 8.50 1.50 0.00
C TYR A 179 8.78 2.84 0.70
N GLY A 180 10.04 3.10 1.03
CA GLY A 180 10.45 4.30 1.78
C GLY A 180 10.21 4.24 3.29
N SER A 181 9.73 3.12 3.84
CA SER A 181 9.59 2.95 5.29
C SER A 181 10.97 3.00 5.98
N GLN A 182 11.06 3.82 7.03
CA GLN A 182 12.26 3.93 7.86
C GLN A 182 12.28 2.92 9.00
N VAL A 183 11.24 2.11 9.16
CA VAL A 183 11.17 1.09 10.22
C VAL A 183 12.21 0.00 9.96
N GLU A 184 13.12 -0.22 10.90
CA GLU A 184 14.09 -1.30 10.85
C GLU A 184 13.50 -2.51 11.60
N LEU A 185 13.42 -3.66 10.95
CA LEU A 185 12.94 -4.91 11.54
C LEU A 185 14.04 -5.97 11.40
N ARG A 186 14.43 -6.56 12.53
CA ARG A 186 15.38 -7.67 12.60
C ARG A 186 14.69 -8.88 13.21
N ARG A 187 14.61 -9.95 12.43
CA ARG A 187 13.95 -11.20 12.83
C ARG A 187 14.97 -12.32 13.02
N SER A 188 14.85 -13.04 14.13
CA SER A 188 15.55 -14.30 14.40
C SER A 188 14.58 -15.32 15.01
N ARG A 189 15.04 -16.56 15.25
CA ARG A 189 14.21 -17.63 15.87
C ARG A 189 13.98 -17.44 17.38
N SER A 190 14.74 -16.56 18.02
CA SER A 190 14.70 -16.30 19.46
C SER A 190 14.28 -14.88 19.78
N GLU A 191 14.49 -13.94 18.86
CA GLU A 191 14.29 -12.52 19.09
C GLU A 191 13.68 -11.82 17.86
N LEU A 192 12.75 -10.90 18.12
CA LEU A 192 12.22 -9.92 17.16
C LEU A 192 12.52 -8.51 17.68
N ASP A 193 13.33 -7.75 16.92
CA ASP A 193 13.70 -6.37 17.24
C ASP A 193 13.15 -5.43 16.17
N ILE A 194 12.32 -4.47 16.59
CA ILE A 194 11.64 -3.50 15.74
C ILE A 194 12.02 -2.11 16.21
N ARG A 195 12.60 -1.32 15.31
CA ARG A 195 12.97 0.06 15.56
C ARG A 195 12.20 0.98 14.62
N ILE A 196 11.39 1.84 15.21
CA ILE A 196 10.59 2.84 14.50
C ILE A 196 11.25 4.20 14.76
N PRO A 197 12.00 4.76 13.80
CA PRO A 197 12.58 6.09 13.94
C PRO A 197 11.52 7.18 13.73
N GLY A 198 11.84 8.40 14.18
CA GLY A 198 11.04 9.58 13.91
C GLY A 198 11.05 9.93 12.42
N ARG A 199 10.00 10.61 11.94
CA ARG A 199 9.81 10.92 10.51
C ARG A 199 10.81 11.93 9.93
N GLY A 200 11.71 12.46 10.77
CA GLY A 200 12.58 13.59 10.46
C GLY A 200 11.83 14.91 10.28
N VAL A 201 12.58 15.98 9.99
CA VAL A 201 12.02 17.31 9.70
C VAL A 201 11.59 17.36 8.23
N ARG A 202 10.32 17.66 7.97
CA ARG A 202 9.72 17.82 6.63
C ARG A 202 9.60 19.30 6.26
N GLY A 203 9.43 19.61 4.97
CA GLY A 203 9.27 20.99 4.51
C GLY A 203 8.12 21.76 5.20
N GLY A 204 7.02 21.08 5.54
CA GLY A 204 5.91 21.69 6.30
C GLY A 204 6.28 22.08 7.74
N ASP A 205 7.30 21.45 8.32
CA ASP A 205 7.77 21.77 9.67
C ASP A 205 8.54 23.10 9.72
N ALA A 206 9.05 23.60 8.57
CA ALA A 206 9.79 24.84 8.48
C ALA A 206 8.97 26.05 8.96
N PHE A 207 7.67 26.07 8.69
CA PHE A 207 6.77 27.10 9.19
C PHE A 207 6.67 27.07 10.72
N LEU A 208 6.52 25.89 11.31
CA LEU A 208 6.45 25.73 12.77
C LEU A 208 7.79 26.08 13.43
N ILE A 209 8.91 25.70 12.83
CA ILE A 209 10.26 26.07 13.31
C ILE A 209 10.45 27.59 13.26
N MET A 210 10.08 28.23 12.15
CA MET A 210 10.16 29.69 12.00
C MET A 210 9.27 30.40 13.03
N TRP A 211 8.04 29.92 13.19
CA TRP A 211 7.10 30.46 14.18
C TRP A 211 7.63 30.31 15.61
N LEU A 212 8.13 29.13 15.98
CA LEU A 212 8.72 28.89 17.30
C LEU A 212 9.96 29.75 17.55
N THR A 213 10.79 29.96 16.53
CA THR A 213 11.99 30.80 16.62
C THR A 213 11.61 32.26 16.88
N ILE A 214 10.62 32.78 16.17
CA ILE A 214 10.09 34.14 16.40
C ILE A 214 9.44 34.23 17.79
N TRP A 215 8.64 33.24 18.17
CA TRP A 215 7.93 33.20 19.45
C TRP A 215 8.88 33.21 20.65
N TYR A 216 9.85 32.28 20.69
CA TYR A 216 10.83 32.22 21.77
C TYR A 216 11.82 33.39 21.71
N GLY A 217 12.18 33.88 20.52
CA GLY A 217 13.03 35.06 20.36
C GLY A 217 12.42 36.34 20.93
N ILE A 218 11.10 36.51 20.81
CA ILE A 218 10.37 37.63 21.41
C ILE A 218 10.21 37.42 22.92
N THR A 219 9.88 36.21 23.39
CA THR A 219 9.50 35.99 24.81
C THR A 219 10.68 35.87 25.78
N ILE A 220 11.84 35.37 25.33
CA ILE A 220 13.04 35.19 26.18
C ILE A 220 13.53 36.52 26.79
N PRO A 221 13.67 37.64 26.04
CA PRO A 221 14.12 38.93 26.59
C PRO A 221 13.19 39.53 27.65
N PHE A 222 11.88 39.28 27.58
CA PHE A 222 10.90 39.83 28.55
C PHE A 222 10.65 38.91 29.75
N GLY A 223 11.15 37.67 29.72
CA GLY A 223 10.77 36.58 30.63
C GLY A 223 11.14 36.79 32.11
N ILE A 224 12.15 37.60 32.42
CA ILE A 224 12.62 37.79 33.81
C ILE A 224 11.74 38.79 34.58
N PHE A 225 11.12 39.78 33.90
CA PHE A 225 10.40 40.88 34.56
C PHE A 225 8.87 40.76 34.53
N ALA A 226 8.30 39.84 33.73
CA ALA A 226 6.84 39.65 33.58
C ALA A 226 6.39 38.19 33.76
N PHE A 227 7.12 37.43 34.59
CA PHE A 227 6.99 35.98 34.79
C PHE A 227 5.54 35.43 34.89
N PRO A 228 4.62 36.00 35.71
CA PRO A 228 3.26 35.45 35.80
C PRO A 228 2.41 35.69 34.54
N PHE A 229 2.70 36.74 33.77
CA PHE A 229 1.97 37.04 32.53
C PHE A 229 2.48 36.24 31.33
N ILE A 230 3.76 35.85 31.33
CA ILE A 230 4.39 35.12 30.22
C ILE A 230 4.29 33.60 30.42
N LEU A 231 4.04 33.09 31.63
CA LEU A 231 3.92 31.64 31.89
C LEU A 231 2.91 30.94 30.98
N ILE A 232 1.75 31.57 30.72
CA ILE A 232 0.74 31.03 29.80
C ILE A 232 1.25 31.01 28.34
N PHE A 233 2.08 31.98 27.95
CA PHE A 233 2.73 32.04 26.63
C PHE A 233 3.85 30.99 26.49
N TRP A 234 4.57 30.67 27.56
CA TRP A 234 5.54 29.57 27.59
C TRP A 234 4.85 28.21 27.49
N ILE A 235 3.75 28.00 28.20
CA ILE A 235 2.94 26.78 28.09
C ILE A 235 2.35 26.65 26.67
N ALA A 236 1.86 27.75 26.10
CA ALA A 236 1.35 27.80 24.73
C ALA A 236 2.44 27.51 23.68
N GLY A 237 3.70 27.90 23.93
CA GLY A 237 4.84 27.58 23.05
C GLY A 237 5.37 26.15 23.22
N LEU A 238 5.18 25.55 24.40
CA LEU A 238 5.63 24.18 24.70
C LEU A 238 4.82 23.13 23.93
N PHE A 239 3.51 23.33 23.80
CA PHE A 239 2.63 22.37 23.13
C PHE A 239 2.97 22.18 21.62
N PRO A 240 3.12 23.23 20.79
CA PRO A 240 3.57 23.10 19.41
C PRO A 240 4.99 22.54 19.30
N LEU A 241 5.86 22.84 20.27
CA LEU A 241 7.21 22.27 20.33
C LEU A 241 7.14 20.75 20.52
N VAL A 242 6.27 20.24 21.38
CA VAL A 242 6.05 18.79 21.56
C VAL A 242 5.48 18.16 20.29
N ILE A 243 4.52 18.83 19.62
CA ILE A 243 3.94 18.37 18.34
C ILE A 243 5.00 18.30 17.23
N LEU A 244 5.98 19.19 17.24
CA LEU A 244 7.08 19.19 16.28
C LEU A 244 8.14 18.14 16.61
N VAL A 245 8.63 18.14 17.86
CA VAL A 245 9.80 17.37 18.27
C VAL A 245 9.49 15.88 18.38
N MET A 246 8.37 15.50 18.99
CA MET A 246 8.07 14.10 19.27
C MET A 246 7.92 13.26 17.99
N PRO A 247 7.17 13.67 16.95
CA PRO A 247 7.08 12.89 15.72
C PRO A 247 8.36 12.92 14.89
N ALA A 248 9.11 14.03 14.91
CA ALA A 248 10.32 14.21 14.10
C ALA A 248 11.52 13.43 14.62
N PHE A 249 11.71 13.37 15.94
CA PHE A 249 12.91 12.82 16.58
C PHE A 249 12.63 11.68 17.58
N GLY A 250 11.37 11.42 17.91
CA GLY A 250 10.99 10.31 18.78
C GLY A 250 11.28 8.97 18.11
N GLU A 251 11.83 8.03 18.86
CA GLU A 251 12.15 6.68 18.43
C GLU A 251 11.44 5.68 19.35
N THR A 252 10.76 4.69 18.76
CA THR A 252 10.16 3.57 19.50
C THR A 252 10.92 2.30 19.19
N ARG A 253 11.38 1.59 20.22
CA ARG A 253 11.99 0.26 20.10
C ARG A 253 11.09 -0.79 20.74
N LEU A 254 10.88 -1.88 20.03
CA LEU A 254 10.14 -3.03 20.51
C LEU A 254 11.06 -4.23 20.39
N ARG A 255 11.31 -4.91 21.49
CA ARG A 255 12.16 -6.10 21.54
C ARG A 255 11.35 -7.23 22.15
N PHE A 256 11.15 -8.30 21.40
CA PHE A 256 10.46 -9.50 21.86
C PHE A 256 11.49 -10.62 21.98
N ASP A 257 11.58 -11.20 23.16
CA ASP A 257 12.25 -12.49 23.41
C ASP A 257 11.17 -13.55 23.72
N ARG A 258 11.56 -14.80 23.91
CA ARG A 258 10.63 -15.91 24.25
C ARG A 258 9.92 -15.70 25.59
N ASP A 259 10.58 -15.04 26.53
CA ASP A 259 10.06 -14.87 27.90
C ASP A 259 9.36 -13.53 28.10
N LEU A 260 9.97 -12.44 27.62
CA LEU A 260 9.55 -11.07 27.86
C LEU A 260 9.59 -10.24 26.58
N PHE A 261 8.68 -9.29 26.48
CA PHE A 261 8.77 -8.20 25.52
C PHE A 261 9.02 -6.87 26.22
N LEU A 262 9.75 -5.99 25.56
CA LEU A 262 10.18 -4.69 26.02
C LEU A 262 9.81 -3.64 24.98
N MET A 263 9.19 -2.55 25.44
CA MET A 263 8.87 -1.38 24.64
C MET A 263 9.56 -0.16 25.24
N GLU A 264 10.38 0.52 24.45
CA GLU A 264 11.09 1.72 24.88
C GLU A 264 10.75 2.90 23.97
N TRP A 265 10.51 4.06 24.56
CA TRP A 265 10.44 5.32 23.83
C TRP A 265 11.65 6.17 24.16
N ARG A 266 12.31 6.65 23.11
CA ARG A 266 13.55 7.41 23.15
C ARG A 266 13.36 8.74 22.44
N LEU A 267 14.01 9.78 22.93
CA LEU A 267 14.12 11.07 22.26
C LEU A 267 15.59 11.49 22.30
N PHE A 268 16.20 11.75 21.13
CA PHE A 268 17.64 12.00 21.00
C PHE A 268 18.52 10.94 21.70
N GLY A 269 18.09 9.68 21.66
CA GLY A 269 18.78 8.55 22.31
C GLY A 269 18.51 8.40 23.81
N ILE A 270 17.87 9.38 24.46
CA ILE A 270 17.51 9.32 25.89
C ILE A 270 16.18 8.58 26.05
N ARG A 271 16.16 7.52 26.85
CA ARG A 271 14.94 6.79 27.21
C ARG A 271 14.10 7.60 28.19
N TYR A 272 12.86 7.92 27.83
CA TYR A 272 11.93 8.66 28.69
C TYR A 272 10.73 7.82 29.15
N ARG A 273 10.45 6.71 28.46
CA ARG A 273 9.39 5.77 28.84
C ARG A 273 9.81 4.35 28.48
N GLN A 274 9.48 3.40 29.35
CA GLN A 274 9.70 1.97 29.12
C GLN A 274 8.51 1.19 29.66
N GLN A 275 8.10 0.15 28.94
CA GLN A 275 7.07 -0.81 29.35
C GLN A 275 7.58 -2.21 29.02
N GLN A 276 7.15 -3.20 29.79
CA GLN A 276 7.48 -4.61 29.55
C GLN A 276 6.31 -5.50 29.93
N GLY A 277 6.29 -6.72 29.37
CA GLY A 277 5.32 -7.75 29.68
C GLY A 277 5.84 -9.13 29.30
N GLN A 278 5.08 -10.17 29.62
CA GLN A 278 5.43 -11.54 29.24
C GLN A 278 5.01 -11.81 27.79
N THR A 279 5.93 -12.33 26.97
CA THR A 279 5.62 -12.64 25.56
C THR A 279 4.54 -13.72 25.46
N ALA A 280 4.58 -14.71 26.35
CA ALA A 280 3.56 -15.76 26.43
C ALA A 280 2.16 -15.26 26.81
N ALA A 281 2.05 -14.07 27.39
CA ALA A 281 0.75 -13.47 27.73
C ALA A 281 0.12 -12.75 26.53
N ILE A 282 0.84 -12.57 25.42
CA ILE A 282 0.33 -11.89 24.22
C ILE A 282 -0.71 -12.79 23.54
N GLN A 283 -1.94 -12.29 23.46
CA GLN A 283 -3.08 -12.99 22.86
C GLN A 283 -3.29 -12.57 21.40
N SER A 284 -3.09 -11.30 21.10
CA SER A 284 -3.28 -10.75 19.75
C SER A 284 -2.53 -9.43 19.58
N VAL A 285 -2.16 -9.15 18.33
CA VAL A 285 -1.68 -7.84 17.88
C VAL A 285 -2.66 -7.34 16.81
N PHE A 286 -3.22 -6.15 16.99
CA PHE A 286 -4.23 -5.61 16.08
C PHE A 286 -4.17 -4.08 15.95
N LEU A 287 -4.96 -3.54 15.03
CA LEU A 287 -5.12 -2.10 14.84
C LEU A 287 -6.22 -1.58 15.77
N SER A 288 -5.86 -0.77 16.77
CA SER A 288 -6.81 -0.09 17.66
C SER A 288 -7.17 1.28 17.09
N GLN A 289 -8.45 1.63 17.06
CA GLN A 289 -8.88 3.00 16.80
C GLN A 289 -8.89 3.80 18.10
N GLU A 290 -8.26 4.97 18.11
CA GLU A 290 -8.36 5.91 19.22
C GLU A 290 -9.56 6.84 19.04
N ASN A 291 -10.15 7.28 20.16
CA ASN A 291 -11.28 8.22 20.15
C ASN A 291 -10.92 9.60 19.59
N MET A 292 -9.62 9.91 19.45
CA MET A 292 -9.13 11.14 18.86
C MET A 292 -9.26 11.10 17.33
N LYS A 293 -9.91 12.11 16.76
CA LYS A 293 -10.04 12.31 15.31
C LYS A 293 -9.08 13.39 14.84
N VAL A 294 -8.31 13.12 13.80
CA VAL A 294 -7.50 14.12 13.08
C VAL A 294 -8.07 14.21 11.67
N ASN A 295 -8.51 15.41 11.26
CA ASN A 295 -9.20 15.63 9.98
C ASN A 295 -10.37 14.64 9.75
N GLU A 296 -11.22 14.46 10.77
CA GLU A 296 -12.38 13.57 10.76
C GLU A 296 -12.09 12.06 10.64
N GLN A 297 -10.82 11.66 10.48
CA GLN A 297 -10.41 10.25 10.49
C GLN A 297 -9.94 9.81 11.88
N PRO A 298 -10.32 8.59 12.34
CA PRO A 298 -9.84 8.05 13.61
C PRO A 298 -8.34 7.76 13.54
N VAL A 299 -7.60 8.20 14.55
CA VAL A 299 -6.18 7.84 14.68
C VAL A 299 -6.12 6.34 14.97
N THR A 300 -5.45 5.58 14.11
CA THR A 300 -5.29 4.14 14.28
C THR A 300 -3.89 3.84 14.81
N THR A 301 -3.78 3.04 15.87
CA THR A 301 -2.51 2.64 16.50
C THR A 301 -2.34 1.13 16.47
N VAL A 302 -1.11 0.66 16.65
CA VAL A 302 -0.85 -0.78 16.83
C VAL A 302 -1.02 -1.08 18.32
N ALA A 303 -1.85 -2.06 18.63
CA ALA A 303 -2.12 -2.52 19.98
C ALA A 303 -1.67 -3.97 20.16
N ILE A 304 -0.97 -4.24 21.26
CA ILE A 304 -0.60 -5.58 21.72
C ILE A 304 -1.46 -5.89 22.94
N GLN A 305 -2.31 -6.92 22.85
CA GLN A 305 -3.09 -7.41 23.97
C GLN A 305 -2.29 -8.47 24.72
N ALA A 306 -1.88 -8.19 25.95
CA ALA A 306 -1.21 -9.16 26.81
C ALA A 306 -1.98 -9.32 28.13
N GLY A 307 -2.73 -10.43 28.24
CA GLY A 307 -3.64 -10.66 29.36
C GLY A 307 -4.70 -9.56 29.49
N ALA A 308 -4.75 -8.89 30.64
CA ALA A 308 -5.67 -7.77 30.91
C ALA A 308 -5.11 -6.39 30.49
N GLN A 309 -3.86 -6.33 30.01
CA GLN A 309 -3.21 -5.08 29.65
C GLN A 309 -3.11 -4.91 28.13
N GLU A 310 -3.32 -3.68 27.67
CA GLU A 310 -3.21 -3.29 26.27
C GLU A 310 -2.06 -2.29 26.11
N TYR A 311 -1.10 -2.61 25.23
CA TYR A 311 0.07 -1.78 24.97
C TYR A 311 -0.04 -1.16 23.58
N LYS A 312 -0.07 0.18 23.49
CA LYS A 312 -0.31 0.92 22.24
C LYS A 312 0.92 1.68 21.77
N PHE A 313 1.16 1.68 20.46
CA PHE A 313 2.24 2.46 19.83
C PHE A 313 1.92 2.84 18.38
N GLY A 314 2.74 3.71 17.79
CA GLY A 314 2.65 4.05 16.36
C GLY A 314 1.56 5.06 15.97
N GLY A 315 0.95 5.72 16.96
CA GLY A 315 -0.05 6.77 16.77
C GLY A 315 0.57 8.14 16.52
N PHE A 316 0.72 8.94 17.58
CA PHE A 316 1.15 10.32 17.47
C PHE A 316 2.67 10.48 17.30
N ALA A 317 3.49 9.68 17.99
CA ALA A 317 4.94 9.79 17.96
C ALA A 317 5.64 8.45 18.27
N PRO A 318 6.47 7.93 17.34
CA PRO A 318 6.59 8.29 15.93
C PRO A 318 5.30 7.96 15.16
N THR A 319 4.95 8.79 14.19
CA THR A 319 3.75 8.61 13.36
C THR A 319 4.02 7.56 12.28
N LEU A 320 3.45 6.36 12.44
CA LEU A 320 3.49 5.34 11.40
C LEU A 320 2.45 5.62 10.33
N ALA A 321 2.75 5.35 9.06
CA ALA A 321 1.74 5.30 8.01
C ALA A 321 0.79 4.11 8.22
N VAL A 322 -0.43 4.17 7.67
CA VAL A 322 -1.43 3.09 7.81
C VAL A 322 -0.88 1.76 7.28
N SER A 323 -0.18 1.79 6.15
CA SER A 323 0.50 0.63 5.56
C SER A 323 1.59 0.06 6.46
N GLU A 324 2.40 0.90 7.12
CA GLU A 324 3.43 0.47 8.07
C GLU A 324 2.81 -0.20 9.29
N ARG A 325 1.68 0.30 9.80
CA ARG A 325 0.97 -0.31 10.93
C ARG A 325 0.43 -1.69 10.56
N GLN A 326 -0.18 -1.81 9.38
CA GLN A 326 -0.70 -3.08 8.87
C GLN A 326 0.41 -4.11 8.66
N TRP A 327 1.53 -3.69 8.06
CA TRP A 327 2.72 -4.51 7.87
C TRP A 327 3.31 -4.98 9.23
N LEU A 328 3.46 -4.07 10.20
CA LEU A 328 4.00 -4.42 11.52
C LEU A 328 3.10 -5.38 12.30
N VAL A 329 1.78 -5.18 12.29
CA VAL A 329 0.82 -6.10 12.92
C VAL A 329 0.99 -7.51 12.35
N HIS A 330 1.17 -7.62 11.03
CA HIS A 330 1.36 -8.90 10.38
C HIS A 330 2.68 -9.57 10.78
N GLU A 331 3.81 -8.86 10.68
CA GLU A 331 5.13 -9.39 11.05
C GLU A 331 5.19 -9.84 12.52
N MET A 332 4.54 -9.09 13.40
CA MET A 332 4.46 -9.43 14.82
C MET A 332 3.60 -10.68 15.06
N ASN A 333 2.41 -10.76 14.45
CA ASN A 333 1.56 -11.95 14.57
C ASN A 333 2.22 -13.20 13.98
N ASP A 334 2.91 -13.08 12.83
CA ASP A 334 3.64 -14.19 12.20
C ASP A 334 4.79 -14.69 13.09
N TRP A 335 5.57 -13.79 13.67
CA TRP A 335 6.66 -14.18 14.57
C TRP A 335 6.16 -14.80 15.88
N LEU A 336 5.08 -14.27 16.45
CA LEU A 336 4.47 -14.77 17.68
C LEU A 336 3.67 -16.08 17.47
N GLY A 337 3.45 -16.51 16.22
CA GLY A 337 2.66 -17.69 15.91
C GLY A 337 1.17 -17.52 16.24
N LEU A 338 0.68 -16.27 16.27
CA LEU A 338 -0.71 -15.95 16.53
C LEU A 338 -1.48 -16.00 15.20
N SER A 339 -2.46 -16.90 15.10
CA SER A 339 -3.32 -16.97 13.91
C SER A 339 -4.16 -15.70 13.79
N SER A 340 -4.00 -14.98 12.68
CA SER A 340 -4.76 -13.78 12.30
C SER A 340 -6.23 -14.06 12.03
#